data_AF-A0A8T2FVX1-F1
#
_entry.id   AF-A0A8T2FVX1-F1
#
_cell.length_a   1.000
_cell.length_b   1.000
_cell.length_c   1.000
_cell.angle_alpha   90.00
_cell.angle_beta   90.00
_cell.angle_gamma   90.00
#
_symmetry.space_group_name_H-M   'P 1'
#
loop_
_entity.id
_entity.type
_entity.pdbx_description
1 polymer ?
#
loop_
_entity_poly.entity_id
_entity_poly.type
_entity_poly.pdbx_seq_one_letter_code
_entity_poly.pdbx_strand_id
1 'polypeptide(L)'
;MVLRNLTISYEIIKSLKHAKEHSLGIQIRWISSLKVVWKKDTRLDEAIEQDKRYKLCARVVKEVLNEPGQVIPLRYLEKRRERLRLTFKAKSFVEMNPSLFEIYYDRIKPKSDPVQFLRPTPRLRAFLDEEQRIYSENEPLLVSKLCKLLMMAKDKVISADKLVHVKRDFGFPNDFLMKLVQKYPNYFRLTGLPEEGKSFLELVSWNPDFAKSKIELRAEDETLKTGVRIRPNYNVKLPSGFFLRKEMREWTRDWLEQDYISPYEDVSHLDQASKEMEKRTVGVVHELLSLSLLKRVPVPTLGKFCDEFRFSNAFSSVFTRHSGIFYLSLKGGIKTAVLREAYKDDELVDRDPLLAIKDKFLRLLEEGWQERKDRLKLQREQVQKDREMMLAAKSNEPIERLCD
;
A
#
# COMPACT_ATOMS: atom_id res chain seq x y z
N MET A 1 -53.12 -46.58 -23.90
CA MET A 1 -52.80 -47.60 -22.87
C MET A 1 -51.78 -46.99 -21.93
N VAL A 2 -52.25 -46.62 -20.74
CA VAL A 2 -51.53 -45.88 -19.71
C VAL A 2 -51.24 -46.85 -18.55
N LEU A 3 -50.15 -46.59 -17.84
CA LEU A 3 -49.68 -47.19 -16.57
C LEU A 3 -48.88 -48.50 -16.65
N ARG A 4 -47.57 -48.37 -16.44
CA ARG A 4 -46.72 -49.14 -15.51
C ARG A 4 -45.31 -48.59 -15.63
N ASN A 5 -44.80 -47.91 -14.58
CA ASN A 5 -43.37 -47.76 -14.25
C ASN A 5 -43.15 -46.75 -13.10
N LEU A 6 -43.61 -47.05 -11.90
CA LEU A 6 -43.31 -46.24 -10.70
C LEU A 6 -42.80 -47.03 -9.49
N THR A 7 -42.63 -48.35 -9.60
CA THR A 7 -42.29 -49.19 -8.44
C THR A 7 -40.80 -49.53 -8.34
N ILE A 8 -40.01 -49.44 -9.42
CA ILE A 8 -38.59 -49.83 -9.41
C ILE A 8 -37.68 -48.75 -8.80
N SER A 9 -38.13 -47.49 -8.77
CA SER A 9 -37.31 -46.37 -8.26
C SER A 9 -37.22 -46.32 -6.73
N TYR A 10 -38.17 -46.91 -6.00
CA TYR A 10 -38.24 -46.78 -4.55
C TYR A 10 -37.31 -47.75 -3.79
N GLU A 11 -37.06 -48.95 -4.33
CA GLU A 11 -36.18 -49.94 -3.68
C GLU A 11 -34.69 -49.60 -3.85
N ILE A 12 -34.29 -49.02 -4.98
CA ILE A 12 -32.91 -48.57 -5.22
C ILE A 12 -32.55 -47.41 -4.28
N ILE A 13 -33.50 -46.50 -4.03
CA ILE A 13 -33.31 -45.37 -3.10
C ILE A 13 -33.20 -45.85 -1.64
N LYS A 14 -33.89 -46.95 -1.27
CA LYS A 14 -33.83 -47.51 0.09
C LYS A 14 -32.53 -48.26 0.34
N SER A 15 -32.00 -48.97 -0.67
CA SER A 15 -30.67 -49.62 -0.62
C SER A 15 -29.53 -48.60 -0.50
N LEU A 16 -29.61 -47.46 -1.20
CA LEU A 16 -28.62 -46.38 -1.13
C LEU A 16 -28.64 -45.60 0.20
N LYS A 17 -29.74 -45.67 0.99
CA LYS A 17 -29.82 -45.03 2.31
C LYS A 17 -29.21 -45.87 3.44
N HIS A 18 -29.17 -47.20 3.32
CA HIS A 18 -28.58 -48.06 4.35
C HIS A 18 -27.07 -48.29 4.23
N ALA A 19 -26.44 -47.92 3.11
CA ALA A 19 -24.98 -47.98 2.97
C ALA A 19 -24.23 -46.80 3.64
N LYS A 20 -24.91 -46.01 4.49
CA LYS A 20 -24.37 -44.81 5.13
C LYS A 20 -24.20 -44.92 6.65
N GLU A 21 -24.27 -46.13 7.19
CA GLU A 21 -23.89 -46.42 8.57
C GLU A 21 -22.70 -47.37 8.54
N HIS A 22 -21.63 -46.98 9.25
CA HIS A 22 -20.33 -47.65 9.35
C HIS A 22 -19.33 -47.39 8.22
N SER A 23 -18.86 -46.14 8.14
CA SER A 23 -17.43 -45.91 7.91
C SER A 23 -16.96 -44.75 8.79
N LEU A 24 -15.94 -45.01 9.61
CA LEU A 24 -15.15 -44.00 10.30
C LEU A 24 -14.34 -43.24 9.23
N GLY A 25 -15.02 -42.42 8.44
CA GLY A 25 -14.43 -41.59 7.41
C GLY A 25 -14.01 -40.26 8.01
N ILE A 26 -12.70 -40.03 8.09
CA ILE A 26 -12.14 -38.68 8.24
C ILE A 26 -12.75 -37.84 7.13
N GLN A 27 -13.67 -36.94 7.48
CA GLN A 27 -14.39 -36.09 6.55
C GLN A 27 -13.40 -35.02 6.06
N ILE A 28 -12.63 -35.33 5.01
CA ILE A 28 -11.74 -34.35 4.37
C ILE A 28 -12.63 -33.31 3.70
N ARG A 29 -12.93 -32.24 4.45
CA ARG A 29 -13.58 -31.05 3.91
C ARG A 29 -12.66 -30.40 2.90
N TRP A 30 -13.20 -30.12 1.72
CA TRP A 30 -12.53 -29.37 0.66
C TRP A 30 -12.03 -28.02 1.20
N ILE A 31 -10.83 -27.62 0.76
CA ILE A 31 -10.09 -26.39 1.17
C ILE A 31 -10.98 -25.13 1.15
N SER A 32 -11.96 -25.09 0.25
CA SER A 32 -12.89 -23.98 0.05
C SER A 32 -13.97 -23.83 1.13
N SER A 33 -14.17 -24.83 2.00
CA SER A 33 -15.27 -24.86 2.98
C SER A 33 -14.90 -24.31 4.36
N LEU A 34 -13.60 -24.25 4.70
CA LEU A 34 -13.13 -23.72 5.97
C LEU A 34 -13.12 -22.19 5.93
N LYS A 35 -14.05 -21.59 6.67
CA LYS A 35 -14.17 -20.13 6.80
C LYS A 35 -13.56 -19.67 8.11
N VAL A 36 -12.65 -18.71 8.01
CA VAL A 36 -12.10 -17.98 9.16
C VAL A 36 -12.89 -16.69 9.34
N VAL A 37 -13.37 -16.45 10.56
CA VAL A 37 -14.03 -15.19 10.89
C VAL A 37 -12.96 -14.09 10.87
N TRP A 38 -13.19 -13.05 10.08
CA TRP A 38 -12.32 -11.88 10.09
C TRP A 38 -12.43 -11.17 11.44
N LYS A 39 -11.29 -10.92 12.08
CA LYS A 39 -11.19 -10.10 13.30
C LYS A 39 -10.44 -8.82 12.99
N LYS A 40 -11.01 -7.70 13.42
CA LYS A 40 -10.38 -6.38 13.30
C LYS A 40 -9.12 -6.30 14.15
N ASP A 41 -8.09 -5.68 13.60
CA ASP A 41 -6.84 -5.37 14.30
C ASP A 41 -6.68 -3.85 14.38
N THR A 42 -6.93 -3.29 15.56
CA THR A 42 -7.03 -1.85 15.75
C THR A 42 -5.69 -1.13 15.52
N ARG A 43 -4.58 -1.77 15.90
CA ARG A 43 -3.22 -1.20 15.75
C ARG A 43 -2.79 -1.12 14.29
N LEU A 44 -3.02 -2.20 13.54
CA LEU A 44 -2.74 -2.19 12.09
C LEU A 44 -3.65 -1.21 11.33
N ASP A 45 -4.90 -1.06 11.77
CA ASP A 45 -5.81 -0.05 11.25
C ASP A 45 -5.34 1.39 11.56
N GLU A 46 -4.83 1.65 12.76
CA GLU A 46 -4.26 2.95 13.18
C GLU A 46 -3.08 3.33 12.29
N ALA A 47 -2.17 2.38 12.00
CA ALA A 47 -1.04 2.61 11.09
C ALA A 47 -1.48 3.03 9.68
N ILE A 48 -2.65 2.59 9.19
CA ILE A 48 -3.20 2.98 7.89
C ILE A 48 -3.83 4.37 7.94
N GLU A 49 -4.47 4.72 9.06
CA GLU A 49 -5.10 6.01 9.27
C GLU A 49 -4.08 7.15 9.38
N GLN A 50 -2.95 6.92 10.05
CA GLN A 50 -1.86 7.90 10.19
C GLN A 50 -1.32 8.38 8.83
N ASP A 51 -1.34 7.53 7.80
CA ASP A 51 -0.89 7.87 6.44
C ASP A 51 -1.78 8.90 5.72
N LYS A 52 -3.05 9.06 6.12
CA LYS A 52 -4.04 9.83 5.33
C LYS A 52 -3.62 11.28 5.15
N ARG A 53 -3.13 11.91 6.22
CA ARG A 53 -2.75 13.33 6.21
C ARG A 53 -1.56 13.57 5.27
N TYR A 54 -0.55 12.70 5.35
CA TYR A 54 0.60 12.69 4.44
C TYR A 54 0.18 12.50 2.98
N LYS A 55 -0.64 11.47 2.70
CA LYS A 55 -1.06 11.10 1.34
C LYS A 55 -1.82 12.23 0.64
N LEU A 56 -2.60 13.02 1.40
CA LEU A 56 -3.28 14.19 0.85
C LEU A 56 -2.27 15.27 0.42
N CYS A 57 -1.31 15.61 1.30
CA CYS A 57 -0.30 16.63 1.01
C CYS A 57 0.59 16.22 -0.17
N ALA A 58 1.11 14.98 -0.16
CA ALA A 58 1.93 14.44 -1.23
C ALA A 58 1.18 14.41 -2.58
N ARG A 59 -0.15 14.21 -2.59
CA ARG A 59 -0.96 14.27 -3.80
C ARG A 59 -1.01 15.67 -4.39
N VAL A 60 -1.18 16.70 -3.55
CA VAL A 60 -1.19 18.10 -4.00
C VAL A 60 0.20 18.52 -4.49
N VAL A 61 1.27 18.16 -3.77
CA VAL A 61 2.66 18.39 -4.23
C VAL A 61 2.87 17.81 -5.62
N LYS A 62 2.52 16.54 -5.85
CA LYS A 62 2.66 15.96 -7.17
C LYS A 62 1.84 16.70 -8.24
N GLU A 63 0.63 17.11 -7.91
CA GLU A 63 -0.23 17.84 -8.85
C GLU A 63 0.44 19.12 -9.34
N VAL A 64 1.07 19.88 -8.44
CA VAL A 64 1.79 21.12 -8.77
C VAL A 64 3.07 20.82 -9.55
N LEU A 65 3.83 19.80 -9.14
CA LEU A 65 5.09 19.43 -9.81
C LEU A 65 4.90 18.87 -11.22
N ASN A 66 3.72 18.37 -11.53
CA ASN A 66 3.36 17.90 -12.88
C ASN A 66 3.04 19.04 -13.86
N GLU A 67 2.84 20.28 -13.38
CA GLU A 67 2.56 21.42 -14.24
C GLU A 67 3.85 21.98 -14.87
N PRO A 68 3.78 22.55 -16.08
CA PRO A 68 4.93 23.16 -16.73
C PRO A 68 5.48 24.30 -15.85
N GLY A 69 6.79 24.32 -15.65
CA GLY A 69 7.44 25.28 -14.76
C GLY A 69 7.17 25.05 -13.26
N GLN A 70 6.50 23.95 -12.88
CA GLN A 70 6.15 23.62 -11.50
C GLN A 70 5.33 24.72 -10.81
N VAL A 71 4.50 25.42 -11.58
CA VAL A 71 3.63 26.49 -11.09
C VAL A 71 2.20 26.28 -11.58
N ILE A 72 1.22 26.65 -10.74
CA ILE A 72 -0.20 26.51 -11.11
C ILE A 72 -1.03 27.70 -10.60
N PRO A 73 -1.93 28.28 -11.40
CA PRO A 73 -2.92 29.22 -10.90
C PRO A 73 -3.80 28.57 -9.82
N LEU A 74 -4.02 29.25 -8.70
CA LEU A 74 -4.82 28.74 -7.58
C LEU A 74 -6.24 28.34 -8.02
N ARG A 75 -6.81 29.07 -8.98
CA ARG A 75 -8.12 28.77 -9.58
C ARG A 75 -8.16 27.41 -10.30
N TYR A 76 -7.05 26.94 -10.87
CA TYR A 76 -6.98 25.63 -11.52
C TYR A 76 -6.82 24.53 -10.48
N LEU A 77 -6.10 24.79 -9.40
CA LEU A 77 -6.06 23.87 -8.26
C LEU A 77 -7.45 23.70 -7.62
N GLU A 78 -8.22 24.79 -7.48
CA GLU A 78 -9.60 24.74 -6.98
C GLU A 78 -10.50 23.91 -7.89
N LYS A 79 -10.38 24.04 -9.23
CA LYS A 79 -11.13 23.19 -10.18
C LYS A 79 -10.81 21.70 -10.04
N ARG A 80 -9.59 21.36 -9.58
CA ARG A 80 -9.13 19.97 -9.40
C ARG A 80 -9.38 19.45 -7.98
N ARG A 81 -10.02 20.22 -7.11
CA ARG A 81 -10.26 19.92 -5.69
C ARG A 81 -10.93 18.56 -5.46
N GLU A 82 -12.00 18.26 -6.22
CA GLU A 82 -12.73 16.98 -6.11
C GLU A 82 -11.84 15.79 -6.48
N ARG A 83 -11.11 15.89 -7.60
CA ARG A 83 -10.14 14.88 -8.03
C ARG A 83 -9.06 14.63 -6.98
N LEU A 84 -8.60 15.70 -6.33
CA LEU A 84 -7.60 15.64 -5.27
C LEU A 84 -8.17 15.16 -3.92
N ARG A 85 -9.50 15.04 -3.80
CA ARG A 85 -10.22 14.73 -2.56
C ARG A 85 -9.92 15.73 -1.44
N LEU A 86 -9.81 17.01 -1.81
CA LEU A 86 -9.58 18.09 -0.87
C LEU A 86 -10.92 18.51 -0.23
N THR A 87 -11.02 18.33 1.09
CA THR A 87 -12.21 18.71 1.86
C THR A 87 -12.34 20.23 2.01
N PHE A 88 -11.24 20.98 1.96
CA PHE A 88 -11.18 22.43 2.11
C PHE A 88 -10.93 23.13 0.77
N LYS A 89 -11.19 24.45 0.70
CA LYS A 89 -10.78 25.29 -0.44
C LYS A 89 -9.26 25.18 -0.64
N ALA A 90 -8.79 25.23 -1.87
CA ALA A 90 -7.37 25.16 -2.23
C ALA A 90 -6.56 26.25 -1.51
N LYS A 91 -7.11 27.48 -1.44
CA LYS A 91 -6.48 28.57 -0.69
C LYS A 91 -6.26 28.19 0.79
N SER A 92 -7.30 27.70 1.44
CA SER A 92 -7.24 27.28 2.84
C SER A 92 -6.27 26.11 3.04
N PHE A 93 -6.19 25.19 2.09
CA PHE A 93 -5.21 24.09 2.14
C PHE A 93 -3.77 24.64 2.10
N VAL A 94 -3.50 25.64 1.26
CA VAL A 94 -2.16 26.25 1.17
C VAL A 94 -1.83 27.02 2.45
N GLU A 95 -2.78 27.80 2.97
CA GLU A 95 -2.63 28.50 4.26
C GLU A 95 -2.44 27.53 5.44
N MET A 96 -2.97 26.30 5.34
CA MET A 96 -2.76 25.24 6.33
C MET A 96 -1.38 24.58 6.23
N ASN A 97 -0.68 24.66 5.09
CA ASN A 97 0.58 23.98 4.83
C ASN A 97 1.64 24.97 4.29
N PRO A 98 2.08 25.95 5.09
CA PRO A 98 2.95 27.03 4.64
C PRO A 98 4.35 26.57 4.20
N SER A 99 4.80 25.40 4.65
CA SER A 99 6.09 24.83 4.26
C SER A 99 6.11 24.27 2.84
N LEU A 100 4.95 23.98 2.23
CA LEU A 100 4.88 23.35 0.92
C LEU A 100 4.86 24.35 -0.23
N PHE A 101 4.00 25.37 -0.14
CA PHE A 101 3.76 26.29 -1.24
C PHE A 101 3.70 27.74 -0.79
N GLU A 102 4.14 28.61 -1.68
CA GLU A 102 3.97 30.05 -1.56
C GLU A 102 3.03 30.58 -2.64
N ILE A 103 2.25 31.60 -2.27
CA ILE A 103 1.31 32.27 -3.16
C ILE A 103 1.96 33.56 -3.63
N TYR A 104 1.98 33.77 -4.95
CA TYR A 104 2.43 35.02 -5.56
C TYR A 104 1.43 35.48 -6.63
N TYR A 105 1.50 36.73 -7.03
CA TYR A 105 0.63 37.28 -8.08
C TYR A 105 1.37 37.31 -9.40
N ASP A 106 0.74 36.77 -10.44
CA ASP A 106 1.28 36.77 -11.79
C ASP A 106 0.14 36.76 -12.82
N ARG A 107 0.46 37.08 -14.08
CA ARG A 107 -0.52 37.15 -15.16
C ARG A 107 -0.46 35.88 -15.99
N ILE A 108 -1.62 35.27 -16.23
CA ILE A 108 -1.70 34.09 -17.11
C ILE A 108 -1.48 34.47 -18.58
N LYS A 109 -1.97 35.65 -18.98
CA LYS A 109 -1.69 36.24 -20.28
C LYS A 109 -1.12 37.65 -20.05
N PRO A 110 -0.21 38.15 -20.91
CA PRO A 110 0.41 39.46 -20.72
C PRO A 110 -0.57 40.63 -20.46
N LYS A 111 -1.77 40.55 -21.09
CA LYS A 111 -2.84 41.56 -21.00
C LYS A 111 -3.97 41.23 -19.99
N SER A 112 -3.85 40.19 -19.17
CA SER A 112 -4.87 39.82 -18.18
C SER A 112 -4.56 40.38 -16.79
N ASP A 113 -5.58 40.48 -15.95
CA ASP A 113 -5.40 40.82 -14.53
C ASP A 113 -4.48 39.82 -13.81
N PRO A 114 -3.68 40.28 -12.84
CA PRO A 114 -2.89 39.40 -11.99
C PRO A 114 -3.78 38.44 -11.21
N VAL A 115 -3.41 37.17 -11.21
CA VAL A 115 -4.07 36.12 -10.45
C VAL A 115 -3.08 35.46 -9.50
N GLN A 116 -3.61 34.79 -8.48
CA GLN A 116 -2.79 34.05 -7.53
C GLN A 116 -2.26 32.77 -8.17
N PHE A 117 -0.95 32.62 -8.17
CA PHE A 117 -0.22 31.41 -8.55
C PHE A 117 0.36 30.72 -7.32
N LEU A 118 0.49 29.41 -7.44
CA LEU A 118 1.17 28.54 -6.50
C LEU A 118 2.51 28.12 -7.08
N ARG A 119 3.55 28.15 -6.24
CA ARG A 119 4.83 27.50 -6.54
C ARG A 119 5.40 26.81 -5.30
N PRO A 120 6.24 25.77 -5.47
CA PRO A 120 6.97 25.15 -4.37
C PRO A 120 7.82 26.17 -3.62
N THR A 121 7.81 26.09 -2.29
CA THR A 121 8.73 26.88 -1.45
C THR A 121 10.18 26.42 -1.67
N PRO A 122 11.19 27.23 -1.28
CA PRO A 122 12.58 26.79 -1.25
C PRO A 122 12.79 25.53 -0.38
N ARG A 123 12.04 25.40 0.71
CA ARG A 123 12.10 24.22 1.59
C ARG A 123 11.58 22.96 0.91
N LEU A 124 10.46 23.06 0.17
CA LEU A 124 9.96 21.94 -0.61
C LEU A 124 10.94 21.56 -1.73
N ARG A 125 11.58 22.54 -2.39
CA ARG A 125 12.62 22.26 -3.40
C ARG A 125 13.81 21.52 -2.79
N ALA A 126 14.33 21.99 -1.66
CA ALA A 126 15.42 21.30 -0.95
C ALA A 126 15.04 19.87 -0.56
N PHE A 127 13.78 19.64 -0.16
CA PHE A 127 13.27 18.28 0.07
C PHE A 127 13.27 17.42 -1.20
N LEU A 128 12.90 17.97 -2.36
CA LEU A 128 12.89 17.23 -3.63
C LEU A 128 14.31 16.86 -4.09
N ASP A 129 15.29 17.73 -3.87
CA ASP A 129 16.70 17.42 -4.12
C ASP A 129 17.18 16.27 -3.22
N GLU A 130 16.76 16.30 -1.95
CA GLU A 130 17.06 15.25 -0.99
C GLU A 130 16.35 13.91 -1.31
N GLU A 131 15.11 13.96 -1.79
CA GLU A 131 14.38 12.79 -2.32
C GLU A 131 15.18 12.13 -3.45
N GLN A 132 15.70 12.93 -4.39
CA GLN A 132 16.51 12.43 -5.50
C GLN A 132 17.83 11.79 -5.03
N ARG A 133 18.46 12.34 -3.99
CA ARG A 133 19.67 11.77 -3.38
C ARG A 133 19.40 10.42 -2.75
N ILE A 134 18.33 10.30 -1.95
CA ILE A 134 17.93 9.03 -1.32
C ILE A 134 17.69 7.96 -2.40
N TYR A 135 17.04 8.33 -3.51
CA TYR A 135 16.86 7.39 -4.63
C TYR A 135 18.17 6.94 -5.26
N SER A 136 19.13 7.85 -5.41
CA SER A 136 20.43 7.56 -6.01
C SER A 136 21.28 6.64 -5.12
N GLU A 137 21.26 6.86 -3.81
CA GLU A 137 21.95 6.02 -2.82
C GLU A 137 21.35 4.61 -2.73
N ASN A 138 20.04 4.49 -2.93
CA ASN A 138 19.30 3.23 -2.83
C ASN A 138 18.95 2.62 -4.19
N GLU A 139 19.64 3.04 -5.25
CA GLU A 139 19.42 2.55 -6.60
C GLU A 139 19.58 1.02 -6.72
N PRO A 140 20.60 0.37 -6.12
CA PRO A 140 20.73 -1.09 -6.17
C PRO A 140 19.54 -1.84 -5.55
N LEU A 141 18.95 -1.29 -4.48
CA LEU A 141 17.76 -1.84 -3.85
C LEU A 141 16.55 -1.77 -4.79
N LEU A 142 16.38 -0.65 -5.52
CA LEU A 142 15.32 -0.50 -6.52
C LEU A 142 15.48 -1.51 -7.66
N VAL A 143 16.70 -1.68 -8.17
CA VAL A 143 16.99 -2.69 -9.21
C VAL A 143 16.65 -4.09 -8.71
N SER A 144 17.08 -4.46 -7.50
CA SER A 144 16.78 -5.76 -6.91
C SER A 144 15.27 -5.98 -6.76
N LYS A 145 14.53 -4.99 -6.25
CA LYS A 145 13.06 -5.05 -6.14
C LYS A 145 12.40 -5.28 -7.50
N LEU A 146 12.82 -4.53 -8.52
CA LEU A 146 12.26 -4.65 -9.86
C LEU A 146 12.59 -6.01 -10.49
N CYS A 147 13.82 -6.49 -10.32
CA CYS A 147 14.20 -7.84 -10.72
C CYS A 147 13.33 -8.89 -10.04
N LYS A 148 13.17 -8.83 -8.72
CA LYS A 148 12.33 -9.75 -7.95
C LYS A 148 10.88 -9.75 -8.41
N LEU A 149 10.30 -8.58 -8.70
CA LEU A 149 8.95 -8.50 -9.25
C LEU A 149 8.85 -9.24 -10.58
N LEU A 150 9.79 -9.03 -11.50
CA LEU A 150 9.82 -9.73 -12.78
C LEU A 150 10.09 -11.23 -12.62
N MET A 151 11.00 -11.63 -11.71
CA MET A 151 11.33 -13.03 -11.45
C MET A 151 10.13 -13.84 -10.95
N MET A 152 9.21 -13.22 -10.20
CA MET A 152 7.96 -13.87 -9.77
C MET A 152 6.92 -13.96 -10.88
N ALA A 153 7.01 -13.13 -11.91
CA ALA A 153 6.04 -13.09 -13.00
C ALA A 153 6.24 -14.26 -13.96
N LYS A 154 5.12 -14.76 -14.48
CA LYS A 154 5.07 -15.70 -15.59
C LYS A 154 5.83 -15.10 -16.77
N ASP A 155 6.63 -15.93 -17.42
CA ASP A 155 7.47 -15.55 -18.56
C ASP A 155 8.48 -14.41 -18.25
N LYS A 156 8.62 -14.03 -16.98
CA LYS A 156 9.49 -12.94 -16.48
C LYS A 156 9.18 -11.57 -17.08
N VAL A 157 7.91 -11.34 -17.42
CA VAL A 157 7.42 -10.13 -18.09
C VAL A 157 6.26 -9.52 -17.31
N ILE A 158 6.27 -8.19 -17.17
CA ILE A 158 5.17 -7.43 -16.60
C ILE A 158 4.84 -6.21 -17.48
N SER A 159 3.56 -5.88 -17.63
CA SER A 159 3.14 -4.64 -18.28
C SER A 159 3.73 -3.39 -17.60
N ALA A 160 4.33 -2.51 -18.41
CA ALA A 160 4.88 -1.25 -17.95
C ALA A 160 3.82 -0.36 -17.29
N ASP A 161 2.60 -0.33 -17.82
CA ASP A 161 1.49 0.44 -17.26
C ASP A 161 1.10 -0.06 -15.86
N LYS A 162 1.03 -1.38 -15.69
CA LYS A 162 0.79 -1.98 -14.36
C LYS A 162 1.88 -1.57 -13.37
N LEU A 163 3.16 -1.61 -13.77
CA LEU A 163 4.27 -1.15 -12.92
C LEU A 163 4.16 0.34 -12.58
N VAL A 164 3.81 1.21 -13.54
CA VAL A 164 3.59 2.64 -13.30
C VAL A 164 2.45 2.89 -12.32
N HIS A 165 1.39 2.08 -12.37
CA HIS A 165 0.27 2.19 -11.43
C HIS A 165 0.67 1.84 -9.99
N VAL A 166 1.57 0.89 -9.80
CA VAL A 166 1.95 0.39 -8.46
C VAL A 166 3.26 0.97 -7.94
N LYS A 167 3.94 1.80 -8.73
CA LYS A 167 5.27 2.33 -8.43
C LYS A 167 5.42 2.89 -7.02
N ARG A 168 4.37 3.56 -6.52
CA ARG A 168 4.35 4.15 -5.18
C ARG A 168 4.28 3.14 -4.05
N ASP A 169 3.59 2.02 -4.25
CA ASP A 169 3.46 0.98 -3.23
C ASP A 169 4.81 0.27 -3.01
N PHE A 170 5.63 0.16 -4.07
CA PHE A 170 6.97 -0.44 -4.04
C PHE A 170 8.12 0.57 -3.88
N GLY A 171 7.83 1.87 -4.00
CA GLY A 171 8.77 2.96 -3.78
C GLY A 171 9.60 3.35 -5.00
N PHE A 172 9.19 2.99 -6.21
CA PHE A 172 9.88 3.39 -7.43
C PHE A 172 9.68 4.90 -7.72
N PRO A 173 10.73 5.59 -8.19
CA PRO A 173 10.65 6.97 -8.71
C PRO A 173 9.60 7.13 -9.81
N ASN A 174 9.13 8.35 -10.07
CA ASN A 174 8.10 8.56 -11.10
C ASN A 174 8.57 8.21 -12.52
N ASP A 175 9.88 8.33 -12.77
CA ASP A 175 10.59 8.20 -14.03
C ASP A 175 11.48 6.94 -14.09
N PHE A 176 11.24 5.96 -13.20
CA PHE A 176 12.06 4.74 -13.10
C PHE A 176 12.15 3.95 -14.42
N LEU A 177 11.09 3.93 -15.23
CA LEU A 177 11.12 3.28 -16.56
C LEU A 177 12.05 3.98 -17.55
N MET A 178 12.29 5.29 -17.39
CA MET A 178 13.17 6.04 -18.28
C MET A 178 14.60 6.07 -17.75
N LYS A 179 14.80 6.25 -16.45
CA LYS A 179 16.16 6.37 -15.87
C LYS A 179 16.72 5.01 -15.45
N LEU A 180 16.00 4.28 -14.62
CA LEU A 180 16.50 3.03 -14.01
C LEU A 180 16.62 1.93 -15.07
N VAL A 181 15.58 1.71 -15.86
CA VAL A 181 15.57 0.65 -16.89
C VAL A 181 16.65 0.86 -17.94
N GLN A 182 16.86 2.10 -18.40
CA GLN A 182 17.91 2.41 -19.39
C GLN A 182 19.33 2.24 -18.83
N LYS A 183 19.53 2.49 -17.53
CA LYS A 183 20.83 2.35 -16.86
C LYS A 183 21.23 0.88 -16.64
N TYR A 184 20.26 -0.04 -16.61
CA TYR A 184 20.47 -1.46 -16.34
C TYR A 184 19.97 -2.37 -17.49
N PRO A 185 20.51 -2.22 -18.71
CA PRO A 185 20.09 -3.01 -19.88
C PRO A 185 20.46 -4.50 -19.75
N ASN A 186 21.41 -4.82 -18.87
CA ASN A 186 21.78 -6.18 -18.52
C ASN A 186 20.65 -6.93 -17.78
N TYR A 187 19.80 -6.21 -17.05
CA TYR A 187 18.67 -6.79 -16.34
C TYR A 187 17.35 -6.57 -17.06
N PHE A 188 17.16 -5.42 -17.70
CA PHE A 188 15.85 -5.00 -18.18
C PHE A 188 15.82 -4.76 -19.67
N ARG A 189 14.76 -5.24 -20.32
CA ARG A 189 14.42 -4.89 -21.70
C ARG A 189 12.99 -4.40 -21.75
N LEU A 190 12.79 -3.20 -22.31
CA LEU A 190 11.47 -2.68 -22.61
C LEU A 190 11.08 -3.14 -24.02
N THR A 191 9.97 -3.84 -24.15
CA THR A 191 9.44 -4.38 -25.41
C THR A 191 8.04 -3.86 -25.68
N GLY A 192 7.64 -3.84 -26.96
CA GLY A 192 6.31 -3.42 -27.41
C GLY A 192 6.24 -1.98 -27.90
N LEU A 193 5.09 -1.63 -28.49
CA LEU A 193 4.82 -0.30 -29.06
C LEU A 193 4.16 0.59 -27.98
N PRO A 194 4.78 1.72 -27.60
CA PRO A 194 4.21 2.66 -26.62
C PRO A 194 2.87 3.25 -27.05
N GLU A 195 2.68 3.46 -28.36
CA GLU A 195 1.51 4.10 -28.96
C GLU A 195 0.21 3.29 -28.78
N GLU A 196 0.32 1.99 -28.55
CA GLU A 196 -0.83 1.10 -28.32
C GLU A 196 -1.07 0.77 -26.83
N GLY A 197 -0.28 1.32 -25.90
CA GLY A 197 -0.36 0.95 -24.47
C GLY A 197 0.05 -0.49 -24.18
N LYS A 198 0.84 -1.11 -25.08
CA LYS A 198 1.31 -2.50 -24.98
C LYS A 198 2.82 -2.55 -24.73
N SER A 199 3.31 -1.72 -23.81
CA SER A 199 4.70 -1.77 -23.38
C SER A 199 4.88 -2.77 -22.24
N PHE A 200 5.89 -3.61 -22.35
CA PHE A 200 6.20 -4.67 -21.38
C PHE A 200 7.65 -4.54 -20.94
N LEU A 201 7.89 -4.80 -19.66
CA LEU A 201 9.23 -4.91 -19.10
C LEU A 201 9.57 -6.38 -18.92
N GLU A 202 10.65 -6.81 -19.55
CA GLU A 202 11.19 -8.17 -19.52
C GLU A 202 12.47 -8.20 -18.67
N LEU A 203 12.64 -9.29 -17.91
CA LEU A 203 13.91 -9.60 -17.26
C LEU A 203 14.83 -10.36 -18.22
N VAL A 204 15.94 -9.72 -18.61
CA VAL A 204 16.93 -10.27 -19.55
C VAL A 204 17.85 -11.28 -18.88
N SER A 205 18.37 -10.94 -17.70
CA SER A 205 19.32 -11.77 -16.97
C SER A 205 18.78 -12.11 -15.58
N TRP A 206 18.85 -13.40 -15.24
CA TRP A 206 18.45 -13.90 -13.94
C TRP A 206 19.65 -13.89 -12.98
N ASN A 207 19.60 -13.04 -11.96
CA ASN A 207 20.58 -13.06 -10.87
C ASN A 207 20.08 -13.96 -9.72
N PRO A 208 20.73 -15.11 -9.43
CA PRO A 208 20.35 -15.99 -8.33
C PRO A 208 20.39 -15.33 -6.95
N ASP A 209 21.22 -14.32 -6.75
CA ASP A 209 21.32 -13.60 -5.45
C ASP A 209 20.02 -12.88 -5.11
N PHE A 210 19.24 -12.49 -6.12
CA PHE A 210 17.91 -11.90 -5.92
C PHE A 210 16.81 -12.95 -5.78
N ALA A 211 17.06 -14.20 -6.17
CA ALA A 211 16.06 -15.26 -6.16
C ALA A 211 15.89 -15.94 -4.78
N LYS A 212 16.05 -15.18 -3.70
CA LYS A 212 15.79 -15.61 -2.32
C LYS A 212 14.67 -14.78 -1.71
N SER A 213 13.64 -15.46 -1.23
CA SER A 213 12.49 -14.81 -0.61
C SER A 213 12.85 -14.28 0.78
N LYS A 214 12.02 -13.39 1.31
CA LYS A 214 12.18 -12.90 2.68
C LYS A 214 12.10 -14.03 3.72
N ILE A 215 11.34 -15.08 3.43
CA ILE A 215 11.21 -16.27 4.30
C ILE A 215 12.48 -17.13 4.25
N GLU A 216 13.04 -17.33 3.05
CA GLU A 216 14.30 -18.07 2.86
C GLU A 216 15.46 -17.35 3.54
N LEU A 217 15.61 -16.04 3.29
CA LEU A 217 16.64 -15.21 3.91
C LEU A 217 16.56 -15.25 5.44
N ARG A 218 15.35 -15.20 6.01
CA ARG A 218 15.18 -15.34 7.46
C ARG A 218 15.67 -16.70 7.97
N ALA A 219 15.32 -17.79 7.28
CA ALA A 219 15.72 -19.12 7.69
C ALA A 219 17.24 -19.33 7.57
N GLU A 220 17.87 -18.77 6.54
CA GLU A 220 19.33 -18.73 6.38
C GLU A 220 19.99 -17.97 7.53
N ASP A 221 19.51 -16.77 7.85
CA ASP A 221 20.02 -15.95 8.97
C ASP A 221 19.89 -16.66 10.32
N GLU A 222 18.76 -17.33 10.58
CA GLU A 222 18.56 -18.11 11.81
C GLU A 222 19.46 -19.35 11.85
N THR A 223 19.70 -19.99 10.70
CA THR A 223 20.65 -21.10 10.58
C THR A 223 22.06 -20.65 10.92
N LEU A 224 22.50 -19.50 10.41
CA LEU A 224 23.82 -18.93 10.71
C LEU A 224 23.98 -18.58 12.19
N LYS A 225 22.92 -18.09 12.85
CA LYS A 225 22.95 -17.71 14.27
C LYS A 225 22.92 -18.90 15.22
N THR A 226 22.19 -19.95 14.87
CA THR A 226 21.99 -21.11 15.75
C THR A 226 22.90 -22.29 15.43
N GLY A 227 23.50 -22.32 14.24
CA GLY A 227 24.25 -23.47 13.72
C GLY A 227 23.38 -24.65 13.29
N VAL A 228 22.05 -24.55 13.41
CA VAL A 228 21.10 -25.60 13.09
C VAL A 228 20.37 -25.23 11.81
N ARG A 229 20.30 -26.16 10.85
CA ARG A 229 19.59 -25.93 9.58
C ARG A 229 18.10 -25.69 9.83
N ILE A 230 17.66 -24.45 9.68
CA ILE A 230 16.26 -24.04 9.80
C ILE A 230 15.57 -24.21 8.45
N ARG A 231 14.41 -24.86 8.46
CA ARG A 231 13.55 -24.97 7.27
C ARG A 231 12.77 -23.66 7.07
N PRO A 232 12.75 -23.08 5.85
CA PRO A 232 11.91 -21.92 5.56
C PRO A 232 10.44 -22.20 5.86
N ASN A 233 9.83 -21.37 6.71
CA ASN A 233 8.40 -21.48 7.02
C ASN A 233 7.79 -20.13 7.40
N TYR A 234 6.46 -20.05 7.34
CA TYR A 234 5.68 -18.86 7.62
C TYR A 234 5.55 -18.59 9.12
N ASN A 235 5.62 -17.32 9.51
CA ASN A 235 5.31 -16.91 10.87
C ASN A 235 3.80 -16.68 11.01
N VAL A 236 3.14 -17.49 11.83
CA VAL A 236 1.69 -17.40 12.05
C VAL A 236 1.43 -16.77 13.42
N LYS A 237 1.02 -15.51 13.43
CA LYS A 237 0.67 -14.76 14.64
C LYS A 237 -0.80 -14.35 14.59
N LEU A 238 -1.60 -14.98 15.44
CA LEU A 238 -3.01 -14.59 15.61
C LEU A 238 -3.10 -13.41 16.58
N PRO A 239 -4.07 -12.48 16.38
CA PRO A 239 -4.34 -11.42 17.33
C PRO A 239 -4.62 -11.97 18.73
N SER A 240 -4.26 -11.20 19.77
CA SER A 240 -4.58 -11.58 21.14
C SER A 240 -6.08 -11.87 21.33
N GLY A 241 -6.39 -12.96 22.03
CA GLY A 241 -7.76 -13.45 22.23
C GLY A 241 -8.47 -13.87 20.93
N PHE A 242 -7.74 -14.20 19.86
CA PHE A 242 -8.31 -14.82 18.66
C PHE A 242 -7.81 -16.25 18.52
N PHE A 243 -8.75 -17.18 18.39
CA PHE A 243 -8.44 -18.60 18.28
C PHE A 243 -9.13 -19.17 17.04
N LEU A 244 -8.37 -19.95 16.27
CA LEU A 244 -8.93 -20.74 15.19
C LEU A 244 -9.76 -21.89 15.77
N ARG A 245 -10.89 -22.20 15.11
CA ARG A 245 -11.65 -23.43 15.38
C ARG A 245 -10.75 -24.65 15.20
N LYS A 246 -11.06 -25.76 15.90
CA LYS A 246 -10.24 -26.98 15.89
C LYS A 246 -9.86 -27.43 14.47
N GLU A 247 -10.86 -27.59 13.59
CA GLU A 247 -10.65 -27.97 12.18
C GLU A 247 -9.67 -27.06 11.45
N MET A 248 -9.81 -25.73 11.61
CA MET A 248 -8.94 -24.76 10.94
C MET A 248 -7.52 -24.76 11.51
N ARG A 249 -7.38 -25.04 12.81
CA ARG A 249 -6.08 -25.16 13.46
C ARG A 249 -5.31 -26.39 12.98
N GLU A 250 -5.99 -27.53 12.89
CA GLU A 250 -5.44 -28.77 12.32
C GLU A 250 -5.04 -28.55 10.87
N TRP A 251 -5.93 -27.96 10.06
CA TRP A 251 -5.61 -27.60 8.68
C TRP A 251 -4.41 -26.66 8.56
N THR A 252 -4.31 -25.66 9.43
CA THR A 252 -3.17 -24.70 9.43
C THR A 252 -1.87 -25.41 9.79
N ARG A 253 -1.89 -26.35 10.75
CA ARG A 253 -0.73 -27.16 11.11
C ARG A 253 -0.28 -28.00 9.90
N ASP A 254 -1.19 -28.76 9.32
CA ASP A 254 -0.88 -29.64 8.18
C ASP A 254 -0.40 -28.82 6.96
N TRP A 255 -0.97 -27.62 6.76
CA TRP A 255 -0.50 -26.69 5.73
C TRP A 255 0.90 -26.13 6.02
N LEU A 256 1.24 -25.84 7.28
CA LEU A 256 2.58 -25.39 7.68
C LEU A 256 3.63 -26.50 7.55
N GLU A 257 3.24 -27.76 7.71
CA GLU A 257 4.11 -28.94 7.53
C GLU A 257 4.47 -29.21 6.06
N GLN A 258 3.74 -28.62 5.09
CA GLN A 258 4.11 -28.69 3.68
C GLN A 258 5.38 -27.89 3.37
N ASP A 259 6.18 -28.41 2.44
CA ASP A 259 7.42 -27.76 2.01
C ASP A 259 7.15 -26.35 1.50
N TYR A 260 8.09 -25.45 1.78
CA TYR A 260 8.02 -24.09 1.29
C TYR A 260 8.34 -24.10 -0.20
N ILE A 261 7.50 -23.42 -0.99
CA ILE A 261 7.70 -23.27 -2.43
C ILE A 261 8.11 -21.82 -2.68
N SER A 262 9.29 -21.64 -3.26
CA SER A 262 9.86 -20.31 -3.43
C SER A 262 9.04 -19.47 -4.44
N PRO A 263 8.85 -18.16 -4.19
CA PRO A 263 8.24 -17.23 -5.13
C PRO A 263 8.94 -17.16 -6.50
N TYR A 264 10.18 -17.64 -6.56
CA TYR A 264 11.04 -17.61 -7.75
C TYR A 264 11.18 -18.97 -8.44
N GLU A 265 10.55 -20.02 -7.90
CA GLU A 265 10.59 -21.36 -8.46
C GLU A 265 9.60 -21.51 -9.63
N ASP A 266 9.97 -22.31 -10.64
CA ASP A 266 9.07 -22.63 -11.74
C ASP A 266 7.98 -23.62 -11.30
N VAL A 267 6.75 -23.15 -11.34
CA VAL A 267 5.53 -23.89 -10.97
C VAL A 267 4.62 -24.13 -12.16
N SER A 268 5.16 -24.06 -13.39
CA SER A 268 4.46 -24.40 -14.65
C SER A 268 3.73 -25.75 -14.58
N HIS A 269 4.33 -26.73 -13.89
CA HIS A 269 3.82 -28.10 -13.73
C HIS A 269 2.71 -28.25 -12.67
N LEU A 270 2.50 -27.28 -11.78
CA LEU A 270 1.51 -27.38 -10.71
C LEU A 270 0.10 -27.07 -11.21
N ASP A 271 -0.87 -27.86 -10.74
CA ASP A 271 -2.29 -27.60 -10.96
C ASP A 271 -2.77 -26.39 -10.15
N GLN A 272 -3.63 -25.57 -10.75
CA GLN A 272 -4.11 -24.33 -10.13
C GLN A 272 -4.98 -24.55 -8.89
N ALA A 273 -5.62 -25.73 -8.79
CA ALA A 273 -6.45 -26.09 -7.64
C ALA A 273 -5.67 -26.88 -6.56
N SER A 274 -4.37 -27.10 -6.74
CA SER A 274 -3.56 -27.91 -5.83
C SER A 274 -3.21 -27.16 -4.53
N LYS A 275 -2.85 -27.92 -3.49
CA LYS A 275 -2.43 -27.35 -2.19
C LYS A 275 -1.09 -26.62 -2.32
N GLU A 276 -0.22 -27.14 -3.17
CA GLU A 276 1.08 -26.59 -3.54
C GLU A 276 0.91 -25.22 -4.21
N MET A 277 -0.07 -25.06 -5.11
CA MET A 277 -0.38 -23.75 -5.71
C MET A 277 -0.89 -22.75 -4.67
N GLU A 278 -1.68 -23.17 -3.70
CA GLU A 278 -2.06 -22.30 -2.58
C GLU A 278 -0.83 -21.90 -1.76
N LYS A 279 0.06 -22.84 -1.44
CA LYS A 279 1.33 -22.59 -0.74
C LYS A 279 2.20 -21.58 -1.49
N ARG A 280 2.33 -21.73 -2.80
CA ARG A 280 3.01 -20.79 -3.71
C ARG A 280 2.35 -19.42 -3.72
N THR A 281 1.03 -19.36 -3.82
CA THR A 281 0.26 -18.09 -3.83
C THR A 281 0.52 -17.30 -2.55
N VAL A 282 0.48 -17.97 -1.40
CA VAL A 282 0.78 -17.34 -0.10
C VAL A 282 2.23 -16.85 -0.08
N GLY A 283 3.18 -17.60 -0.64
CA GLY A 283 4.58 -17.20 -0.78
C GLY A 283 4.77 -15.95 -1.64
N VAL A 284 4.12 -15.87 -2.80
CA VAL A 284 4.19 -14.70 -3.69
C VAL A 284 3.57 -13.47 -3.04
N VAL A 285 2.39 -13.62 -2.44
CA VAL A 285 1.74 -12.50 -1.74
C VAL A 285 2.60 -12.02 -0.58
N HIS A 286 3.21 -12.95 0.16
CA HIS A 286 4.16 -12.62 1.23
C HIS A 286 5.36 -11.84 0.69
N GLU A 287 5.99 -12.29 -0.40
CA GLU A 287 7.14 -11.61 -0.99
C GLU A 287 6.75 -10.24 -1.57
N LEU A 288 5.61 -10.13 -2.27
CA LEU A 288 5.11 -8.85 -2.79
C LEU A 288 4.86 -7.83 -1.68
N LEU A 289 4.23 -8.25 -0.59
CA LEU A 289 4.07 -7.39 0.58
C LEU A 289 5.46 -7.06 1.16
N SER A 290 6.35 -8.04 1.29
CA SER A 290 7.72 -7.83 1.77
C SER A 290 8.53 -6.83 0.92
N LEU A 291 8.27 -6.72 -0.38
CA LEU A 291 8.92 -5.76 -1.28
C LEU A 291 8.28 -4.36 -1.25
N SER A 292 7.02 -4.25 -0.80
CA SER A 292 6.33 -2.97 -0.68
C SER A 292 6.94 -2.10 0.44
N LEU A 293 6.86 -0.78 0.30
CA LEU A 293 7.47 0.17 1.25
C LEU A 293 6.96 0.00 2.68
N LEU A 294 5.64 -0.15 2.82
CA LEU A 294 4.96 -0.23 4.11
C LEU A 294 4.54 -1.67 4.43
N LYS A 295 5.06 -2.67 3.72
CA LYS A 295 4.68 -4.08 3.91
C LYS A 295 3.16 -4.33 3.84
N ARG A 296 2.49 -3.50 3.04
CA ARG A 296 1.05 -3.48 2.83
C ARG A 296 0.70 -2.91 1.45
N VAL A 297 -0.31 -3.47 0.80
CA VAL A 297 -0.73 -3.09 -0.55
C VAL A 297 -2.25 -3.21 -0.66
N PRO A 298 -2.94 -2.29 -1.36
CA PRO A 298 -4.36 -2.46 -1.67
C PRO A 298 -4.61 -3.76 -2.45
N VAL A 299 -5.61 -4.54 -2.06
CA VAL A 299 -5.94 -5.81 -2.73
C VAL A 299 -6.28 -5.62 -4.22
N PRO A 300 -7.00 -4.57 -4.63
CA PRO A 300 -7.20 -4.30 -6.07
C PRO A 300 -5.89 -4.05 -6.82
N THR A 301 -4.87 -3.53 -6.15
CA THR A 301 -3.53 -3.35 -6.74
C THR A 301 -2.87 -4.71 -7.00
N LEU A 302 -2.94 -5.64 -6.04
CA LEU A 302 -2.43 -7.01 -6.22
C LEU A 302 -3.21 -7.76 -7.32
N GLY A 303 -4.53 -7.56 -7.38
CA GLY A 303 -5.39 -8.20 -8.39
C GLY A 303 -5.09 -7.78 -9.84
N LYS A 304 -4.38 -6.67 -10.07
CA LYS A 304 -3.93 -6.29 -11.42
C LYS A 304 -2.92 -7.27 -11.99
N PHE A 305 -2.22 -8.01 -11.14
CA PHE A 305 -1.18 -8.96 -11.52
C PHE A 305 -1.64 -10.42 -11.42
N CYS A 306 -2.95 -10.67 -11.44
CA CYS A 306 -3.45 -12.05 -11.32
C CYS A 306 -2.87 -12.96 -12.41
N ASP A 307 -2.80 -12.48 -13.65
CA ASP A 307 -2.28 -13.28 -14.77
C ASP A 307 -0.77 -13.46 -14.64
N GLU A 308 -0.02 -12.38 -14.39
CA GLU A 308 1.43 -12.40 -14.25
C GLU A 308 1.88 -13.30 -13.08
N PHE A 309 1.23 -13.23 -11.92
CA PHE A 309 1.61 -14.03 -10.75
C PHE A 309 0.81 -15.34 -10.63
N ARG A 310 0.02 -15.70 -11.65
CA ARG A 310 -0.80 -16.91 -11.69
C ARG A 310 -1.73 -17.05 -10.48
N PHE A 311 -2.28 -15.94 -9.99
CA PHE A 311 -3.27 -15.96 -8.93
C PHE A 311 -4.61 -16.50 -9.44
N SER A 312 -5.29 -17.28 -8.59
CA SER A 312 -6.67 -17.68 -8.88
C SER A 312 -7.63 -16.48 -8.81
N ASN A 313 -8.78 -16.57 -9.47
CA ASN A 313 -9.85 -15.56 -9.38
C ASN A 313 -10.33 -15.32 -7.93
N ALA A 314 -10.11 -16.30 -7.05
CA ALA A 314 -10.44 -16.25 -5.64
C ALA A 314 -9.22 -15.98 -4.73
N PHE A 315 -8.10 -15.46 -5.25
CA PHE A 315 -6.87 -15.26 -4.46
C PHE A 315 -7.10 -14.41 -3.21
N SER A 316 -8.03 -13.46 -3.24
CA SER A 316 -8.35 -12.62 -2.08
C SER A 316 -8.82 -13.43 -0.86
N SER A 317 -9.27 -14.68 -1.04
CA SER A 317 -9.60 -15.59 0.05
C SER A 317 -8.38 -15.99 0.89
N VAL A 318 -7.16 -15.92 0.33
CA VAL A 318 -5.90 -16.17 1.07
C VAL A 318 -5.78 -15.24 2.28
N PHE A 319 -6.18 -13.96 2.17
CA PHE A 319 -6.05 -13.02 3.27
C PHE A 319 -6.94 -13.38 4.47
N THR A 320 -8.10 -14.00 4.21
CA THR A 320 -8.98 -14.48 5.27
C THR A 320 -8.57 -15.86 5.79
N ARG A 321 -8.17 -16.77 4.90
CA ARG A 321 -7.80 -18.14 5.27
C ARG A 321 -6.49 -18.17 6.05
N HIS A 322 -5.51 -17.38 5.63
CA HIS A 322 -4.19 -17.26 6.25
C HIS A 322 -4.10 -16.03 7.17
N SER A 323 -5.12 -15.84 8.02
CA SER A 323 -5.27 -14.64 8.85
C SER A 323 -4.22 -14.46 9.95
N GLY A 324 -3.39 -15.49 10.20
CA GLY A 324 -2.22 -15.36 11.08
C GLY A 324 -0.96 -14.87 10.36
N ILE A 325 -0.94 -14.90 9.03
CA ILE A 325 0.16 -14.36 8.20
C ILE A 325 -0.23 -12.96 7.72
N PHE A 326 -1.46 -12.82 7.21
CA PHE A 326 -1.97 -11.59 6.66
C PHE A 326 -3.06 -10.97 7.52
N TYR A 327 -3.15 -9.66 7.46
CA TYR A 327 -4.30 -8.90 7.91
C TYR A 327 -4.95 -8.20 6.73
N LEU A 328 -6.29 -8.20 6.69
CA LEU A 328 -7.06 -7.49 5.69
C LEU A 328 -7.74 -6.29 6.34
N SER A 329 -7.20 -5.09 6.17
CA SER A 329 -7.83 -3.87 6.66
C SER A 329 -8.93 -3.41 5.72
N LEU A 330 -10.04 -2.95 6.30
CA LEU A 330 -11.16 -2.33 5.59
C LEU A 330 -11.13 -0.79 5.70
N LYS A 331 -10.07 -0.22 6.29
CA LYS A 331 -9.93 1.23 6.48
C LYS A 331 -9.72 1.96 5.16
N GLY A 332 -10.18 3.21 5.11
CA GLY A 332 -10.04 4.06 3.93
C GLY A 332 -10.92 3.67 2.72
N GLY A 333 -11.91 2.78 2.92
CA GLY A 333 -12.84 2.35 1.87
C GLY A 333 -12.25 1.40 0.82
N ILE A 334 -11.02 0.94 1.01
CA ILE A 334 -10.33 0.01 0.11
C ILE A 334 -9.73 -1.12 0.95
N LYS A 335 -10.01 -2.36 0.56
CA LYS A 335 -9.41 -3.55 1.20
C LYS A 335 -7.89 -3.52 1.02
N THR A 336 -7.14 -3.44 2.12
CA THR A 336 -5.68 -3.36 2.11
C THR A 336 -5.10 -4.59 2.79
N ALA A 337 -4.27 -5.33 2.08
CA ALA A 337 -3.54 -6.47 2.62
C ALA A 337 -2.30 -5.97 3.37
N VAL A 338 -2.07 -6.51 4.56
CA VAL A 338 -0.97 -6.15 5.46
C VAL A 338 -0.26 -7.43 5.90
N LEU A 339 1.07 -7.43 5.87
CA LEU A 339 1.87 -8.54 6.38
C LEU A 339 2.01 -8.43 7.90
N ARG A 340 1.48 -9.39 8.67
CA ARG A 340 1.45 -9.27 10.14
C ARG A 340 2.83 -9.27 10.78
N GLU A 341 3.70 -10.17 10.33
CA GLU A 341 5.04 -10.30 10.90
C GLU A 341 5.93 -9.08 10.68
N ALA A 342 5.58 -8.22 9.72
CA ALA A 342 6.29 -6.98 9.46
C ALA A 342 5.99 -5.88 10.47
N TYR A 343 4.99 -6.08 11.34
CA TYR A 343 4.53 -5.09 12.31
C TYR A 343 4.63 -5.60 13.74
N LYS A 344 5.04 -4.69 14.63
CA LYS A 344 4.88 -4.83 16.06
C LYS A 344 3.91 -3.73 16.49
N ASP A 345 2.69 -4.12 16.81
CA ASP A 345 1.55 -3.21 16.99
C ASP A 345 1.31 -2.36 15.72
N ASP A 346 1.49 -1.04 15.79
CA ASP A 346 1.34 -0.11 14.66
C ASP A 346 2.67 0.26 13.98
N GLU A 347 3.80 -0.22 14.53
CA GLU A 347 5.15 0.11 14.04
C GLU A 347 5.72 -0.98 13.12
N LEU A 348 6.41 -0.53 12.07
CA LEU A 348 7.05 -1.41 11.11
C LEU A 348 8.41 -1.89 11.64
N VAL A 349 8.59 -3.21 11.72
CA VAL A 349 9.80 -3.84 12.28
C VAL A 349 11.01 -3.69 11.34
N ASP A 350 10.83 -4.07 10.07
CA ASP A 350 11.87 -3.96 9.03
C ASP A 350 11.53 -2.81 8.08
N ARG A 351 12.18 -1.66 8.32
CA ARG A 351 11.91 -0.42 7.61
C ARG A 351 12.70 -0.35 6.31
N ASP A 352 11.98 -0.11 5.22
CA ASP A 352 12.59 0.16 3.94
C ASP A 352 13.39 1.48 3.98
N PRO A 353 14.63 1.54 3.46
CA PRO A 353 15.42 2.78 3.45
C PRO A 353 14.71 3.95 2.77
N LEU A 354 13.87 3.67 1.77
CA LEU A 354 13.11 4.71 1.05
C LEU A 354 12.01 5.36 1.91
N LEU A 355 11.66 4.78 3.07
CA LEU A 355 10.76 5.43 4.03
C LEU A 355 11.37 6.71 4.62
N ALA A 356 12.69 6.90 4.54
CA ALA A 356 13.34 8.16 4.89
C ALA A 356 12.75 9.37 4.13
N ILE A 357 12.28 9.16 2.89
CA ILE A 357 11.60 10.20 2.09
C ILE A 357 10.31 10.62 2.78
N LYS A 358 9.50 9.64 3.22
CA LYS A 358 8.25 9.90 3.96
C LYS A 358 8.54 10.62 5.27
N ASP A 359 9.55 10.19 6.01
CA ASP A 359 9.90 10.79 7.31
C ASP A 359 10.39 12.24 7.15
N LYS A 360 11.22 12.52 6.15
CA LYS A 360 11.66 13.89 5.82
C LYS A 360 10.50 14.77 5.39
N PHE A 361 9.57 14.24 4.59
CA PHE A 361 8.38 15.00 4.19
C PHE A 361 7.44 15.27 5.36
N LEU A 362 7.26 14.30 6.27
CA LEU A 362 6.47 14.50 7.49
C LEU A 362 7.07 15.60 8.37
N ARG A 363 8.39 15.60 8.57
CA ARG A 363 9.07 16.69 9.29
C ARG A 363 8.83 18.06 8.64
N LEU A 364 8.95 18.16 7.32
CA LEU A 364 8.65 19.39 6.58
C LEU A 364 7.20 19.87 6.82
N LEU A 365 6.24 18.94 6.88
CA LEU A 365 4.85 19.29 7.18
C LEU A 365 4.66 19.74 8.64
N GLU A 366 5.27 19.03 9.58
CA GLU A 366 5.19 19.33 11.01
C GLU A 366 5.75 20.71 11.34
N GLU A 367 6.91 21.06 10.78
CA GLU A 367 7.50 22.40 10.88
C GLU A 367 6.53 23.47 10.38
N GLY A 368 5.95 23.28 9.19
CA GLY A 368 4.98 24.23 8.64
C GLY A 368 3.69 24.34 9.46
N TRP A 369 3.22 23.25 10.05
CA TRP A 369 2.05 23.27 10.94
C TRP A 369 2.34 23.98 12.25
N GLN A 370 3.54 23.80 12.80
CA GLN A 370 3.97 24.46 14.02
C GLN A 370 4.12 25.97 13.81
N GLU A 371 4.78 26.40 12.74
CA GLU A 371 4.86 27.83 12.34
C GLU A 371 3.49 28.47 12.21
N ARG A 372 2.54 27.76 11.57
CA ARG A 372 1.16 28.23 11.44
C ARG A 372 0.49 28.38 12.81
N LYS A 373 0.67 27.39 13.70
CA LYS A 373 0.08 27.40 15.04
C LYS A 373 0.61 28.59 15.85
N ASP A 374 1.90 28.85 15.76
CA ASP A 374 2.56 29.96 16.45
C ASP A 374 2.10 31.31 15.90
N ARG A 375 1.97 31.45 14.57
CA ARG A 375 1.39 32.65 13.94
C ARG A 375 -0.05 32.90 14.38
N LEU A 376 -0.88 31.86 14.44
CA LEU A 376 -2.27 31.99 14.91
C LEU A 376 -2.36 32.35 16.40
N LYS A 377 -1.41 31.86 17.22
CA LYS A 377 -1.33 32.22 18.64
C LYS A 377 -0.99 33.71 18.79
N LEU A 378 0.02 34.21 18.08
CA LEU A 378 0.39 35.62 18.08
C LEU A 378 -0.76 36.52 17.60
N GLN A 379 -1.48 36.12 16.55
CA GLN A 379 -2.65 36.88 16.08
C GLN A 379 -3.76 36.95 17.14
N ARG A 380 -4.02 35.86 17.87
CA ARG A 380 -5.02 35.84 18.95
C ARG A 380 -4.60 36.73 20.12
N GLU A 381 -3.32 36.70 20.48
CA GLU A 381 -2.76 37.56 21.52
C GLU A 381 -2.85 39.03 21.13
N GLN A 382 -2.57 39.37 19.87
CA GLN A 382 -2.72 40.74 19.37
C GLN A 382 -4.17 41.20 19.41
N VAL A 383 -5.11 40.39 18.90
CA VAL A 383 -6.56 40.71 18.94
C VAL A 383 -7.05 40.88 20.38
N GLN A 384 -6.56 40.08 21.31
CA GLN A 384 -6.90 40.22 22.73
C GLN A 384 -6.37 41.52 23.32
N LYS A 385 -5.12 41.89 23.03
CA LYS A 385 -4.54 43.19 23.44
C LYS A 385 -5.30 44.36 22.84
N ASP A 386 -5.66 44.30 21.55
CA ASP A 386 -6.42 45.34 20.87
C ASP A 386 -7.83 45.49 21.49
N ARG A 387 -8.46 44.37 21.86
CA ARG A 387 -9.75 44.37 22.57
C ARG A 387 -9.65 44.98 23.96
N GLU A 388 -8.61 44.63 24.73
CA GLU A 388 -8.35 45.21 26.05
C GLU A 388 -8.09 46.72 25.97
N MET A 389 -7.30 47.16 25.00
CA MET A 389 -7.08 48.60 24.73
C MET A 389 -8.39 49.32 24.37
N MET A 390 -9.24 48.74 23.51
CA MET A 390 -10.55 49.35 23.19
C MET A 390 -11.50 49.42 24.38
N LEU A 391 -11.48 48.42 25.27
CA LEU A 391 -12.29 48.46 26.49
C LEU A 391 -11.76 49.51 27.48
N ALA A 392 -10.45 49.63 27.64
CA ALA A 392 -9.82 50.65 28.48
C ALA A 392 -10.07 52.08 27.96
N ALA A 393 -10.09 52.27 26.64
CA ALA A 393 -10.42 53.56 26.02
C ALA A 393 -11.88 53.98 26.29
N LYS A 394 -12.82 53.04 26.24
CA LYS A 394 -14.24 53.30 26.56
C LYS A 394 -14.50 53.61 28.03
N SER A 395 -13.70 53.06 28.95
CA SER A 395 -13.81 53.40 30.38
C SER A 395 -13.24 54.77 30.74
N ASN A 396 -12.45 55.38 29.85
CA ASN A 396 -11.84 56.70 30.02
C ASN A 396 -12.57 57.82 29.26
N GLU A 397 -13.71 57.55 28.62
CA GLU A 397 -14.56 58.63 28.10
C GLU A 397 -15.08 59.48 29.27
N PRO A 398 -14.82 60.80 29.30
CA PRO A 398 -15.35 61.65 30.35
C PRO A 398 -16.87 61.61 30.27
N ILE A 399 -17.53 61.30 31.39
CA ILE A 399 -18.96 61.58 31.55
C ILE A 399 -19.10 63.09 31.34
N GLU A 400 -19.62 63.51 30.18
CA GLU A 400 -20.10 64.89 29.99
C GLU A 400 -21.11 65.14 31.11
N ARG A 401 -20.65 65.82 32.17
CA ARG A 401 -21.54 66.43 33.14
C ARG A 401 -22.28 67.52 32.37
N LEU A 402 -23.50 67.21 31.96
CA LEU A 402 -24.51 68.22 31.65
C LEU A 402 -24.58 69.14 32.88
N CYS A 403 -23.98 70.32 32.77
CA CYS A 403 -24.18 71.40 33.72
C CYS A 403 -25.53 72.05 33.41
N ASP A 404 -26.41 71.97 34.42
CA ASP A 404 -27.61 72.74 34.78
C ASP A 404 -28.56 73.26 33.69
#